data_AF-A0A2T0X3A5-F1
#
_entry.id   AF-A0A2T0X3A5-F1
#
_cell.length_a   1.000
_cell.length_b   1.000
_cell.length_c   1.000
_cell.angle_alpha   90.00
_cell.angle_beta   90.00
_cell.angle_gamma   90.00
#
_symmetry.space_group_name_H-M   'P 1'
#
loop_
_entity.id
_entity.type
_entity.pdbx_description
1 polymer ?
#
loop_
_entity_poly.entity_id
_entity_poly.type
_entity_poly.pdbx_seq_one_letter_code
_entity_poly.pdbx_strand_id
1 'polypeptide(L)'
;MRLLLVILLLAACSGPQPAFRGVPAATVQRDGFTFHVRRSGGEVELVRTGFVPPRRLPRAYPAALAAARAATGCVPIPGSLSGDPAVIRLSVRCDPDGSG
;
A
#
# COMPACT_ATOMS: atom_id res chain seq x y z
N MET A 1 -14.32 -9.98 31.90
CA MET A 1 -12.88 -9.82 31.55
C MET A 1 -12.46 -10.67 30.34
N ARG A 2 -12.87 -11.94 30.22
CA ARG A 2 -12.51 -12.83 29.09
C ARG A 2 -13.04 -12.37 27.73
N LEU A 3 -14.23 -11.76 27.69
CA LEU A 3 -14.82 -11.20 26.46
C LEU A 3 -14.02 -9.98 25.92
N LEU A 4 -13.47 -9.16 26.81
CA LEU A 4 -12.62 -8.00 26.44
C LEU A 4 -11.31 -8.45 25.78
N LEU A 5 -10.72 -9.55 26.26
CA LEU A 5 -9.52 -10.14 25.65
C LEU A 5 -9.78 -10.60 24.21
N VAL A 6 -10.93 -11.24 23.96
CA VAL A 6 -11.31 -11.70 22.61
C VAL A 6 -11.48 -10.50 21.66
N ILE A 7 -12.12 -9.42 22.10
CA ILE A 7 -12.30 -8.21 21.28
C ILE A 7 -10.94 -7.55 20.95
N LEU A 8 -10.01 -7.52 21.91
CA LEU A 8 -8.67 -6.96 21.69
C LEU A 8 -7.84 -7.79 20.69
N LEU A 9 -7.99 -9.11 20.70
CA LEU A 9 -7.32 -10.03 19.76
C LEU A 9 -7.81 -9.88 18.32
N LEU A 10 -9.09 -9.54 18.10
CA LEU A 10 -9.65 -9.34 16.76
C LEU A 10 -9.21 -8.02 16.11
N ALA A 11 -8.96 -6.97 16.90
CA ALA A 11 -8.55 -5.66 16.39
C ALA A 11 -7.11 -5.64 15.83
N ALA A 12 -6.27 -6.62 16.15
CA ALA A 12 -4.89 -6.67 15.70
C ALA A 12 -4.72 -7.08 14.23
N CYS A 13 -5.73 -7.68 13.60
CA CYS A 13 -5.60 -8.31 12.29
C CYS A 13 -5.73 -7.33 11.11
N SER A 14 -6.32 -6.15 11.33
CA SER A 14 -6.74 -5.22 10.25
C SER A 14 -5.94 -3.91 10.21
N GLY A 15 -4.83 -3.82 10.95
CA GLY A 15 -3.99 -2.64 11.02
C GLY A 15 -2.96 -2.54 9.87
N PRO A 16 -2.44 -1.33 9.59
CA PRO A 16 -1.23 -1.13 8.78
C PRO A 16 -0.11 -2.03 9.28
N GLN A 17 0.80 -2.44 8.41
CA GLN A 17 1.98 -3.16 8.87
C GLN A 17 2.77 -2.30 9.86
N PRO A 18 3.45 -2.91 10.86
CA PRO A 18 4.16 -2.18 11.91
C PRO A 18 5.11 -1.08 11.37
N ALA A 19 5.75 -1.33 10.22
CA ALA A 19 6.67 -0.39 9.56
C ALA A 19 6.01 0.89 9.01
N PHE A 20 4.68 0.92 8.87
CA PHE A 20 3.90 2.06 8.35
C PHE A 20 2.97 2.66 9.40
N ARG A 21 3.06 2.24 10.67
CA ARG A 21 2.28 2.85 11.76
C ARG A 21 2.67 4.32 11.91
N GLY A 22 1.66 5.18 12.00
CA GLY A 22 1.84 6.63 12.13
C GLY A 22 2.23 7.34 10.83
N VAL A 23 2.43 6.60 9.73
CA VAL A 23 2.69 7.20 8.41
C VAL A 23 1.37 7.66 7.79
N PRO A 24 1.22 8.95 7.42
CA PRO A 24 0.02 9.44 6.77
C PRO A 24 -0.17 8.75 5.42
N ALA A 25 -1.42 8.44 5.08
CA ALA A 25 -1.75 7.84 3.80
C ALA A 25 -2.16 8.90 2.78
N ALA A 26 -1.58 8.83 1.58
CA ALA A 26 -2.04 9.56 0.41
C ALA A 26 -3.05 8.72 -0.36
N THR A 27 -4.20 9.28 -0.72
CA THR A 27 -5.20 8.58 -1.54
C THR A 27 -4.91 8.84 -3.01
N VAL A 28 -4.64 7.79 -3.77
CA VAL A 28 -4.32 7.88 -5.20
C VAL A 28 -5.22 6.95 -6.00
N GLN A 29 -5.77 7.47 -7.10
CA GLN A 29 -6.57 6.69 -8.04
C GLN A 29 -5.78 6.43 -9.33
N ARG A 30 -5.65 5.16 -9.73
CA ARG A 30 -4.98 4.75 -10.98
C ARG A 30 -5.69 3.54 -11.57
N ASP A 31 -5.92 3.57 -12.88
CA ASP A 31 -6.50 2.47 -13.66
C ASP A 31 -7.83 1.90 -13.10
N GLY A 32 -8.62 2.76 -12.46
CA GLY A 32 -9.90 2.38 -11.82
C GLY A 32 -9.76 1.73 -10.44
N PHE A 33 -8.56 1.77 -9.85
CA PHE A 33 -8.28 1.36 -8.48
C PHE A 33 -8.05 2.59 -7.59
N THR A 34 -8.48 2.51 -6.34
CA THR A 34 -8.15 3.49 -5.31
C THR A 34 -7.18 2.85 -4.32
N PHE A 35 -6.08 3.55 -4.03
CA PHE A 35 -5.07 3.10 -3.08
C PHE A 35 -4.85 4.14 -2.00
N HIS A 36 -4.75 3.69 -0.75
CA HIS A 36 -4.07 4.42 0.31
C HIS A 36 -2.59 4.05 0.26
N VAL A 37 -1.76 5.02 -0.12
CA VAL A 37 -0.32 4.87 -0.28
C VAL A 37 0.39 5.45 0.94
N ARG A 38 1.25 4.67 1.56
CA ARG A 38 2.14 5.10 2.65
C ARG A 38 3.57 4.86 2.22
N ARG A 39 4.45 5.82 2.45
CA ARG A 39 5.89 5.68 2.20
C ARG A 39 6.66 5.82 3.50
N SER A 40 7.55 4.88 3.76
CA SER A 40 8.48 4.89 4.89
C SER A 40 9.89 4.62 4.37
N GLY A 41 10.71 5.67 4.26
CA GLY A 41 12.03 5.58 3.63
C GLY A 41 11.96 5.13 2.17
N GLY A 42 12.58 3.98 1.88
CA GLY A 42 12.58 3.33 0.56
C GLY A 42 11.47 2.31 0.36
N GLU A 43 10.54 2.16 1.30
CA GLU A 43 9.45 1.19 1.22
C GLU A 43 8.09 1.87 1.06
N VAL A 44 7.20 1.24 0.30
CA VAL A 44 5.84 1.74 0.03
C VAL A 44 4.81 0.63 0.30
N GLU A 45 3.78 0.97 1.07
CA GLU A 45 2.58 0.16 1.28
C GLU A 45 1.41 0.79 0.52
N LEU A 46 0.71 -0.01 -0.27
CA LEU A 46 -0.47 0.37 -1.02
C LEU A 46 -1.63 -0.52 -0.59
N VAL A 47 -2.56 0.07 0.16
CA VAL A 47 -3.81 -0.59 0.56
C VAL A 47 -4.89 -0.22 -0.44
N ARG A 48 -5.34 -1.20 -1.23
CA ARG A 48 -6.45 -1.00 -2.16
C ARG A 48 -7.74 -0.84 -1.38
N THR A 49 -8.48 0.22 -1.68
CA THR A 49 -9.81 0.47 -1.10
C THR A 49 -10.90 0.40 -2.15
N GLY A 50 -12.13 0.21 -1.67
CA GLY A 50 -13.31 0.06 -2.51
C GLY A 50 -13.49 -1.34 -3.11
N PHE A 51 -14.62 -1.52 -3.76
CA PHE A 51 -14.99 -2.78 -4.42
C PHE A 51 -14.35 -2.86 -5.82
N VAL A 52 -13.77 -4.02 -6.13
CA VAL A 52 -13.23 -4.33 -7.46
C VAL A 52 -13.70 -5.73 -7.87
N PRO A 53 -14.24 -5.91 -9.10
CA PRO A 53 -14.66 -7.23 -9.55
C PRO A 53 -13.44 -8.17 -9.70
N PRO A 54 -13.57 -9.47 -9.35
CA PRO A 54 -12.44 -10.41 -9.36
C PRO A 54 -11.65 -10.45 -10.69
N ARG A 55 -12.35 -10.31 -11.82
CA ARG A 55 -11.74 -10.28 -13.16
C ARG A 55 -10.74 -9.14 -13.38
N ARG A 56 -10.80 -8.07 -12.58
CA ARG A 56 -9.89 -6.94 -12.63
C ARG A 56 -8.71 -7.07 -11.67
N LEU A 57 -8.76 -7.97 -10.67
CA LEU A 57 -7.69 -8.11 -9.66
C LEU A 57 -6.27 -8.28 -10.24
N PRO A 58 -6.04 -9.00 -11.35
CA PRO A 58 -4.70 -9.08 -11.95
C PRO A 58 -4.11 -7.72 -12.35
N ARG A 59 -4.97 -6.72 -12.61
CA ARG A 59 -4.56 -5.34 -12.94
C ARG A 59 -4.22 -4.48 -11.72
N ALA A 60 -4.43 -4.98 -10.50
CA ALA A 60 -4.12 -4.23 -9.27
C ALA A 60 -2.61 -3.96 -9.14
N TYR A 61 -1.75 -4.92 -9.49
CA TYR A 61 -0.30 -4.78 -9.41
C TYR A 61 0.28 -3.69 -10.34
N PRO A 62 -0.02 -3.67 -11.65
CA PRO A 62 0.45 -2.58 -12.51
C PRO A 62 -0.14 -1.22 -12.08
N ALA A 63 -1.41 -1.18 -11.65
CA ALA A 63 -2.02 0.05 -11.13
C ALA A 63 -1.33 0.54 -9.85
N ALA A 64 -0.92 -0.38 -8.96
CA ALA A 64 -0.18 -0.07 -7.74
C ALA A 64 1.22 0.47 -8.04
N LEU A 65 1.93 -0.05 -9.04
CA LEU A 65 3.22 0.51 -9.48
C LEU A 65 3.06 1.95 -9.97
N ALA A 66 2.03 2.22 -10.76
CA ALA A 66 1.70 3.57 -11.22
C ALA A 66 1.29 4.50 -10.07
N ALA A 67 0.53 3.99 -9.10
CA ALA A 67 0.10 4.74 -7.92
C ALA A 67 1.29 5.06 -7.00
N ALA A 68 2.22 4.13 -6.80
CA ALA A 68 3.43 4.34 -6.01
C ALA A 68 4.31 5.44 -6.60
N ARG A 69 4.54 5.40 -7.92
CA ARG A 69 5.25 6.48 -8.63
C ARG A 69 4.56 7.83 -8.43
N ALA A 70 3.26 7.88 -8.69
CA ALA A 70 2.49 9.12 -8.58
C ALA A 70 2.43 9.69 -7.16
N ALA A 71 2.40 8.82 -6.13
CA ALA A 71 2.32 9.24 -4.74
C ALA A 71 3.66 9.69 -4.17
N THR A 72 4.77 9.14 -4.68
CA THR A 72 6.09 9.29 -4.04
C THR A 72 7.10 10.09 -4.85
N GLY A 73 6.86 10.26 -6.17
CA GLY A 73 7.86 10.77 -7.13
C GLY A 73 8.98 9.76 -7.43
N CYS A 74 9.01 8.63 -6.74
CA CYS A 74 10.13 7.70 -6.78
C CYS A 74 9.92 6.56 -7.78
N VAL A 75 11.02 5.90 -8.15
CA VAL A 75 11.02 4.79 -9.09
C VAL A 75 10.89 3.45 -8.35
N PRO A 76 9.81 2.66 -8.55
CA PRO A 76 9.70 1.29 -8.09
C PRO A 76 10.87 0.42 -8.54
N ILE A 77 11.42 -0.35 -7.60
CA ILE A 77 12.47 -1.31 -7.86
C ILE A 77 11.84 -2.58 -8.45
N PRO A 78 12.25 -3.02 -9.66
CA PRO A 78 11.74 -4.25 -10.27
C PRO A 78 11.93 -5.46 -9.35
N GLY A 79 10.93 -6.33 -9.26
CA GLY A 79 11.00 -7.55 -8.45
C GLY A 79 10.81 -7.37 -6.94
N SER A 80 10.64 -6.14 -6.44
CA SER A 80 10.38 -5.87 -5.01
C SER A 80 8.91 -6.02 -4.59
N LEU A 81 8.02 -6.26 -5.56
CA LEU A 81 6.59 -6.43 -5.33
C LEU A 81 6.31 -7.63 -4.42
N SER A 82 5.53 -7.40 -3.36
CA SER A 82 5.07 -8.45 -2.45
C SER A 82 3.66 -8.17 -1.92
N GLY A 83 3.03 -9.20 -1.35
CA GLY A 83 1.67 -9.12 -0.83
C GLY A 83 0.60 -9.50 -1.86
N ASP A 84 -0.66 -9.30 -1.46
CA ASP A 84 -1.84 -9.66 -2.23
C ASP A 84 -2.46 -8.43 -2.92
N PRO A 85 -3.47 -8.59 -3.80
CA PRO A 85 -4.08 -7.47 -4.52
C PRO A 85 -4.86 -6.46 -3.64
N ALA A 86 -5.05 -6.72 -2.35
CA ALA A 86 -5.63 -5.79 -1.39
C ALA A 86 -4.54 -5.00 -0.64
N VAL A 87 -3.42 -5.63 -0.29
CA VAL A 87 -2.27 -4.97 0.36
C VAL A 87 -0.99 -5.29 -0.39
N ILE A 88 -0.53 -4.33 -1.17
CA ILE A 88 0.64 -4.44 -2.03
C ILE A 88 1.80 -3.67 -1.40
N ARG A 89 3.00 -4.24 -1.42
CA ARG A 89 4.24 -3.58 -1.02
C ARG A 89 5.28 -3.60 -2.11
N LEU A 90 6.13 -2.59 -2.12
CA LEU A 90 7.29 -2.52 -3.01
C LEU A 90 8.31 -1.52 -2.48
N SER A 91 9.56 -1.75 -2.88
CA SER A 91 10.66 -0.82 -2.63
C SER A 91 10.72 0.23 -3.75
N VAL A 92 11.08 1.46 -3.40
CA VAL A 92 11.30 2.57 -4.33
C VAL A 92 12.70 3.15 -4.17
N ARG A 93 13.26 3.64 -5.27
CA ARG A 93 14.49 4.43 -5.30
C ARG A 93 14.12 5.88 -5.57
N CYS A 94 14.55 6.75 -4.68
CA CYS A 94 14.37 8.19 -4.79
C CYS A 94 15.74 8.80 -4.91
N ASP A 95 15.95 9.65 -5.90
CA ASP A 95 17.17 10.43 -5.96
C ASP A 95 17.20 11.41 -4.77
N PRO A 96 18.39 11.68 -4.20
CA PRO A 96 18.54 12.51 -3.00
C PRO A 96 18.00 13.94 -3.19
N ASP A 97 17.82 14.40 -4.43
CA ASP A 97 17.39 15.75 -4.77
C ASP A 97 15.87 15.91 -4.92
N GLY A 98 15.08 14.87 -4.61
CA GLY A 98 13.62 14.98 -4.42
C GLY A 98 12.81 15.45 -5.64
N SER A 99 13.34 15.29 -6.87
CA SER A 99 12.68 15.68 -8.11
C SER A 99 12.27 14.43 -8.90
N GLY A 100 11.01 14.04 -8.74
CA GLY A 100 10.35 13.03 -9.56
C GLY A 100 8.85 13.25 -9.60
#